data_AF-A0A7V2IRE6-F1
#
_entry.id   AF-A0A7V2IRE6-F1
#
_cell.length_a   1.000
_cell.length_b   1.000
_cell.length_c   1.000
_cell.angle_alpha   90.00
_cell.angle_beta   90.00
_cell.angle_gamma   90.00
#
_symmetry.space_group_name_H-M   'P 1'
#
loop_
_entity.id
_entity.type
_entity.pdbx_description
1 polymer ?
#
loop_
_entity_poly.entity_id
_entity_poly.type
_entity_poly.pdbx_seq_one_letter_code
_entity_poly.pdbx_strand_id
1 'polypeptide(L)'
;MAKAKKLGASVSRRPAQVTFGVCAACDPRIDEASRQRTTNIVELIADEIAAAVTMPDGSAVNVVWSPVLIDGEKQADAVARQFKDAGVEAIICTPDTWAFPQLTLMSLLAHVPERTPVNITVGNSAPKPGVVYAHAVNGALAQAGRLTHLNVGTWPDTGQKPRPTVGTIQALVDWCYAALTYVGLKGRRVVVFGHDSMGMETALAHVNATRRSFGLEITRLDMKLLADMLNKGAYSKKECRALREWIGGHLGKRLDLSQADAEAKLDQSLAMYLIMRDLLAEVDAVGGGFMNQLEWGSDPRGIPLPICDLAESLMNSTFDHNGDKAALPFATEADVQGLLTMLFKTWLSAGAPPLFMDFRKVWEPWEIQAKARDLDVKFTKSTVWAEKGIIDGDNSGSASLNWAGTPGEPVEKIMKRVSMPGAELYYFPGGGNSVTFVSPGGIEGIASRLAYSELSGLFSLVWDEAFT
;
A
#
# COMPACT_ATOMS: atom_id res chain seq x y z
N MET A 1 9.23 40.79 -27.61
CA MET A 1 9.46 40.20 -26.27
C MET A 1 8.45 39.10 -26.04
N ALA A 2 8.88 37.92 -25.57
CA ALA A 2 7.94 36.86 -25.21
C ALA A 2 7.13 37.28 -23.98
N LYS A 3 5.80 37.13 -24.02
CA LYS A 3 4.93 37.33 -22.85
C LYS A 3 4.87 36.04 -22.06
N ALA A 4 4.99 36.14 -20.74
CA ALA A 4 4.79 34.99 -19.85
C ALA A 4 3.37 34.43 -20.05
N LYS A 5 3.24 33.10 -20.10
CA LYS A 5 1.96 32.40 -20.14
C LYS A 5 1.57 32.00 -18.72
N LYS A 6 0.38 32.39 -18.28
CA LYS A 6 -0.22 31.91 -17.03
C LYS A 6 -0.66 30.46 -17.22
N LEU A 7 -0.29 29.57 -16.30
CA LEU A 7 -0.77 28.18 -16.28
C LEU A 7 -2.27 28.15 -15.94
N GLY A 8 -2.96 27.09 -16.36
CA GLY A 8 -4.36 26.86 -15.98
C GLY A 8 -4.51 26.74 -14.46
N ALA A 9 -5.59 27.28 -13.91
CA ALA A 9 -5.86 27.23 -12.46
C ALA A 9 -6.30 25.84 -11.98
N SER A 10 -6.75 24.98 -12.90
CA SER A 10 -7.17 23.61 -12.63
C SER A 10 -6.26 22.64 -13.36
N VAL A 11 -5.71 21.68 -12.62
CA VAL A 11 -5.15 20.45 -13.19
C VAL A 11 -6.26 19.40 -13.19
N SER A 12 -6.34 18.59 -14.24
CA SER A 12 -7.28 17.45 -14.29
C SER A 12 -7.12 16.61 -13.03
N ARG A 13 -8.15 16.59 -12.18
CA ARG A 13 -8.23 15.90 -10.88
C ARG A 13 -8.34 14.38 -11.02
N ARG A 14 -7.75 13.81 -12.08
CA ARG A 14 -7.65 12.35 -12.20
C ARG A 14 -6.77 11.85 -11.05
N PRO A 15 -7.08 10.69 -10.45
CA PRO A 15 -6.11 10.02 -9.57
C PRO A 15 -4.76 10.02 -10.27
N ALA A 16 -3.68 10.33 -9.55
CA ALA A 16 -2.35 10.32 -10.10
C ALA A 16 -2.02 8.88 -10.54
N GLN A 17 -2.33 8.55 -11.79
CA GLN A 17 -1.95 7.28 -12.40
C GLN A 17 -0.46 7.29 -12.59
N VAL A 18 0.23 6.33 -11.97
CA VAL A 18 1.66 6.15 -12.17
C VAL A 18 1.91 5.78 -13.62
N THR A 19 2.89 6.44 -14.24
CA THR A 19 3.28 6.15 -15.63
C THR A 19 4.63 5.45 -15.70
N PHE A 20 4.64 4.24 -16.27
CA PHE A 20 5.84 3.50 -16.61
C PHE A 20 6.28 3.82 -18.04
N GLY A 21 7.59 4.04 -18.24
CA GLY A 21 8.20 4.23 -19.56
C GLY A 21 9.09 3.05 -19.93
N VAL A 22 8.79 2.38 -21.04
CA VAL A 22 9.59 1.25 -21.56
C VAL A 22 10.41 1.70 -22.78
N CYS A 23 11.71 1.44 -22.75
CA CYS A 23 12.62 1.77 -23.85
C CYS A 23 13.69 0.69 -24.01
N ALA A 24 14.48 0.76 -25.07
CA ALA A 24 15.66 -0.08 -25.22
C ALA A 24 16.83 0.71 -25.80
N ALA A 25 18.03 0.39 -25.31
CA ALA A 25 19.26 0.74 -26.00
C ALA A 25 19.56 -0.30 -27.09
N CYS A 26 20.21 0.14 -28.17
CA CYS A 26 20.57 -0.73 -29.28
C CYS A 26 21.93 -0.36 -29.88
N ASP A 27 22.62 -1.33 -30.47
CA ASP A 27 23.91 -1.09 -31.13
C ASP A 27 23.64 -0.33 -32.44
N PRO A 28 24.24 0.85 -32.68
CA PRO A 28 24.07 1.57 -33.94
C PRO A 28 24.67 0.81 -35.15
N ARG A 29 25.49 -0.22 -34.92
CA ARG A 29 26.21 -0.97 -35.96
C ARG A 29 25.54 -2.29 -36.34
N ILE A 30 24.50 -2.72 -35.62
CA ILE A 30 23.88 -4.04 -35.81
C ILE A 30 22.88 -4.03 -36.97
N ASP A 31 22.59 -5.22 -37.50
CA ASP A 31 21.65 -5.41 -38.59
C ASP A 31 20.20 -5.00 -38.23
N GLU A 32 19.43 -4.64 -39.26
CA GLU A 32 18.06 -4.14 -39.11
C GLU A 32 17.11 -5.18 -38.48
N ALA A 33 17.32 -6.46 -38.76
CA ALA A 33 16.49 -7.52 -38.17
C ALA A 33 16.65 -7.60 -36.64
N SER A 34 17.82 -7.27 -36.12
CA SER A 34 18.09 -7.21 -34.68
C SER A 34 17.50 -5.94 -34.04
N ARG A 35 17.53 -4.83 -34.77
CA ARG A 35 16.87 -3.58 -34.35
C ARG A 35 15.35 -3.75 -34.28
N GLN A 36 14.77 -4.39 -35.30
CA GLN A 36 13.34 -4.73 -35.31
C GLN A 36 12.98 -5.68 -34.15
N ARG A 37 13.77 -6.72 -33.91
CA ARG A 37 13.60 -7.61 -32.76
C ARG A 37 13.62 -6.84 -31.44
N THR A 38 14.58 -5.92 -31.25
CA THR A 38 14.68 -5.09 -30.04
C THR A 38 13.43 -4.23 -29.86
N THR A 39 12.92 -3.62 -30.94
CA THR A 39 11.67 -2.84 -30.91
C THR A 39 10.47 -3.69 -30.50
N ASN A 40 10.37 -4.91 -31.04
CA ASN A 40 9.29 -5.84 -30.68
C ASN A 40 9.36 -6.26 -29.19
N ILE A 41 10.56 -6.37 -28.62
CA ILE A 41 10.74 -6.68 -27.19
C ILE A 41 10.26 -5.52 -26.32
N VAL A 42 10.54 -4.27 -26.70
CA VAL A 42 10.05 -3.08 -25.99
C VAL A 42 8.52 -3.08 -25.91
N GLU A 43 7.85 -3.27 -27.05
CA GLU A 43 6.38 -3.36 -27.13
C GLU A 43 5.86 -4.53 -26.28
N LEU A 44 6.45 -5.71 -26.43
CA LEU A 44 6.07 -6.91 -25.66
C LEU A 44 6.14 -6.66 -24.16
N ILE A 45 7.25 -6.14 -23.65
CA ILE A 45 7.43 -5.89 -22.22
C ILE A 45 6.46 -4.83 -21.71
N ALA A 46 6.18 -3.80 -22.52
CA ALA A 46 5.16 -2.81 -22.18
C ALA A 46 3.77 -3.43 -22.03
N ASP A 47 3.38 -4.32 -22.95
CA ASP A 47 2.09 -5.03 -22.91
C ASP A 47 1.98 -5.96 -21.69
N GLU A 48 3.06 -6.68 -21.34
CA GLU A 48 3.10 -7.55 -20.15
C GLU A 48 2.92 -6.74 -18.85
N ILE A 49 3.57 -5.58 -18.73
CA ILE A 49 3.40 -4.68 -17.58
C ILE A 49 1.96 -4.14 -17.54
N ALA A 50 1.43 -3.68 -18.67
CA ALA A 50 0.09 -3.11 -18.74
C ALA A 50 -1.01 -4.12 -18.39
N ALA A 51 -0.79 -5.40 -18.68
CA ALA A 51 -1.72 -6.48 -18.35
C ALA A 51 -1.66 -6.92 -16.88
N ALA A 52 -0.51 -6.78 -16.21
CA ALA A 52 -0.27 -7.38 -14.90
C ALA A 52 -0.26 -6.38 -13.72
N VAL A 53 -0.01 -5.10 -13.96
CA VAL A 53 0.17 -4.11 -12.89
C VAL A 53 -1.06 -3.20 -12.78
N THR A 54 -1.63 -3.12 -11.58
CA THR A 54 -2.75 -2.23 -11.25
C THR A 54 -2.42 -1.29 -10.10
N MET A 55 -3.16 -0.19 -10.02
CA MET A 55 -3.18 0.70 -8.86
C MET A 55 -3.91 0.01 -7.69
N PRO A 56 -3.71 0.45 -6.43
CA PRO A 56 -4.38 -0.14 -5.25
C PRO A 56 -5.91 -0.07 -5.26
N ASP A 57 -6.51 0.77 -6.10
CA ASP A 57 -7.95 0.86 -6.31
C ASP A 57 -8.45 -0.05 -7.46
N GLY A 58 -7.57 -0.88 -8.01
CA GLY A 58 -7.85 -1.76 -9.15
C GLY A 58 -7.81 -1.06 -10.51
N SER A 59 -7.61 0.26 -10.57
CA SER A 59 -7.47 0.96 -11.86
C SER A 59 -6.16 0.61 -12.55
N ALA A 60 -6.14 0.69 -13.89
CA ALA A 60 -4.94 0.41 -14.66
C ALA A 60 -3.87 1.50 -14.44
N VAL A 61 -2.61 1.09 -14.40
CA VAL A 61 -1.46 2.00 -14.51
C VAL A 61 -1.35 2.52 -15.94
N ASN A 62 -0.62 3.62 -16.14
CA ASN A 62 -0.27 4.05 -17.50
C ASN A 62 1.07 3.41 -17.90
N VAL A 63 1.13 2.83 -19.09
CA VAL A 63 2.37 2.27 -19.64
C VAL A 63 2.56 2.87 -21.02
N VAL A 64 3.69 3.56 -21.21
CA VAL A 64 4.10 4.12 -22.50
C VAL A 64 5.43 3.50 -22.90
N TRP A 65 5.65 3.35 -24.21
CA TRP A 65 6.91 2.83 -24.71
C TRP A 65 7.39 3.60 -25.93
N SER A 66 8.71 3.63 -26.12
CA SER A 66 9.34 4.33 -27.23
C SER A 66 9.70 3.35 -28.36
N PRO A 67 9.24 3.58 -29.60
CA PRO A 67 9.74 2.85 -30.77
C PRO A 67 11.13 3.33 -31.20
N VAL A 68 11.61 4.45 -30.66
CA VAL A 68 12.96 4.95 -30.92
C VAL A 68 13.94 4.16 -30.06
N LEU A 69 14.76 3.34 -30.71
CA LEU A 69 15.89 2.67 -30.08
C LEU A 69 16.98 3.69 -29.73
N ILE A 70 17.50 3.60 -28.51
CA ILE A 70 18.53 4.51 -28.02
C ILE A 70 19.89 3.96 -28.47
N ASP A 71 20.39 4.47 -29.59
CA ASP A 71 21.69 4.09 -30.17
C ASP A 71 22.73 5.24 -30.15
N GLY A 72 22.36 6.38 -29.56
CA GLY A 72 23.21 7.53 -29.33
C GLY A 72 22.52 8.63 -28.52
N GLU A 73 23.26 9.69 -28.19
CA GLU A 73 22.79 10.77 -27.30
C GLU A 73 21.57 11.50 -27.86
N LYS A 74 21.49 11.70 -29.19
CA LYS A 74 20.33 12.34 -29.84
C LYS A 74 19.04 11.57 -29.61
N GLN A 75 19.11 10.24 -29.66
CA GLN A 75 17.98 9.35 -29.40
C GLN A 75 17.65 9.35 -27.91
N ALA A 76 18.65 9.32 -27.02
CA ALA A 76 18.45 9.47 -25.58
C ALA A 76 17.70 10.77 -25.24
N ASP A 77 18.11 11.91 -25.82
CA ASP A 77 17.45 13.21 -25.66
C ASP A 77 16.01 13.22 -26.21
N ALA A 78 15.76 12.49 -27.30
CA ALA A 78 14.42 12.37 -27.88
C ALA A 78 13.49 11.54 -26.98
N VAL A 79 13.94 10.38 -26.53
CA VAL A 79 13.16 9.49 -25.65
C VAL A 79 12.95 10.15 -24.28
N ALA A 80 13.96 10.84 -23.73
CA ALA A 80 13.81 11.58 -22.48
C ALA A 80 12.72 12.66 -22.57
N ARG A 81 12.63 13.37 -23.70
CA ARG A 81 11.55 14.33 -23.95
C ARG A 81 10.19 13.66 -24.09
N GLN A 82 10.10 12.55 -24.82
CA GLN A 82 8.86 11.77 -24.92
C GLN A 82 8.37 11.31 -23.54
N PHE A 83 9.28 10.77 -22.71
CA PHE A 83 8.97 10.30 -21.37
C PHE A 83 8.56 11.44 -20.44
N LYS A 84 9.23 12.59 -20.54
CA LYS A 84 8.84 13.79 -19.79
C LYS A 84 7.45 14.29 -20.19
N ASP A 85 7.16 14.35 -21.48
CA ASP A 85 5.87 14.82 -22.00
C ASP A 85 4.73 13.84 -21.65
N ALA A 86 5.04 12.53 -21.58
CA ALA A 86 4.12 11.49 -21.16
C ALA A 86 3.99 11.36 -19.62
N GLY A 87 4.79 12.08 -18.83
CA GLY A 87 4.76 12.03 -17.37
C GLY A 87 5.31 10.74 -16.77
N VAL A 88 6.31 10.11 -17.40
CA VAL A 88 6.96 8.88 -16.90
C VAL A 88 7.63 9.11 -15.54
N GLU A 89 7.34 8.21 -14.60
CA GLU A 89 7.85 8.26 -13.22
C GLU A 89 8.76 7.08 -12.87
N ALA A 90 8.69 5.98 -13.62
CA ALA A 90 9.57 4.82 -13.51
C ALA A 90 9.94 4.29 -14.90
N ILE A 91 11.20 3.86 -15.07
CA ILE A 91 11.76 3.50 -16.38
C ILE A 91 12.17 2.04 -16.41
N ILE A 92 11.79 1.33 -17.48
CA ILE A 92 12.23 -0.02 -17.79
C ILE A 92 13.05 0.02 -19.09
N CYS A 93 14.32 -0.33 -19.00
CA CYS A 93 15.20 -0.52 -20.14
C CYS A 93 15.27 -2.01 -20.49
N THR A 94 14.92 -2.37 -21.72
CA THR A 94 14.89 -3.77 -22.17
C THR A 94 15.76 -4.01 -23.41
N PRO A 95 17.09 -4.01 -23.24
CA PRO A 95 18.01 -4.21 -24.35
C PRO A 95 18.04 -5.69 -24.78
N ASP A 96 18.27 -5.94 -26.08
CA ASP A 96 18.56 -7.28 -26.61
C ASP A 96 19.99 -7.37 -27.19
N THR A 97 20.57 -6.23 -27.57
CA THR A 97 21.90 -6.13 -28.21
C THR A 97 22.91 -5.45 -27.29
N TRP A 98 24.18 -5.44 -27.70
CA TRP A 98 25.14 -4.47 -27.16
C TRP A 98 24.62 -3.04 -27.37
N ALA A 99 25.07 -2.10 -26.55
CA ALA A 99 24.99 -0.67 -26.80
C ALA A 99 26.08 0.04 -25.96
N PHE A 100 26.30 1.32 -26.17
CA PHE A 100 27.31 2.07 -25.40
C PHE A 100 26.65 2.71 -24.17
N PRO A 101 26.99 2.31 -22.92
CA PRO A 101 26.32 2.80 -21.71
C PRO A 101 26.21 4.31 -21.62
N GLN A 102 27.34 5.02 -21.84
CA GLN A 102 27.41 6.47 -21.75
C GLN A 102 26.49 7.16 -22.76
N LEU A 103 26.49 6.74 -24.03
CA LEU A 103 25.69 7.36 -25.09
C LEU A 103 24.19 7.04 -25.01
N THR A 104 23.79 6.08 -24.19
CA THR A 104 22.43 5.51 -24.23
C THR A 104 21.68 5.69 -22.91
N LEU A 105 21.46 4.64 -22.10
CA LEU A 105 20.65 4.73 -20.90
C LEU A 105 21.21 5.76 -19.91
N MET A 106 22.53 5.89 -19.76
CA MET A 106 23.10 6.93 -18.88
C MET A 106 22.75 8.35 -19.37
N SER A 107 22.81 8.59 -20.68
CA SER A 107 22.43 9.87 -21.28
C SER A 107 20.93 10.15 -21.12
N LEU A 108 20.06 9.15 -21.30
CA LEU A 108 18.62 9.30 -21.02
C LEU A 108 18.39 9.66 -19.55
N LEU A 109 19.07 8.96 -18.64
CA LEU A 109 18.89 9.12 -17.21
C LEU A 109 19.42 10.45 -16.66
N ALA A 110 20.27 11.16 -17.40
CA ALA A 110 20.73 12.51 -17.06
C ALA A 110 19.60 13.56 -17.13
N HIS A 111 18.50 13.26 -17.83
CA HIS A 111 17.34 14.16 -17.96
C HIS A 111 16.27 13.98 -16.86
N VAL A 112 16.35 12.90 -16.07
CA VAL A 112 15.32 12.55 -15.09
C VAL A 112 15.85 12.67 -13.66
N PRO A 113 14.98 12.84 -12.65
CA PRO A 113 15.41 12.88 -11.25
C PRO A 113 16.31 11.70 -10.88
N GLU A 114 17.27 11.95 -10.00
CA GLU A 114 18.26 10.96 -9.54
C GLU A 114 17.60 9.71 -8.94
N ARG A 115 16.51 9.91 -8.19
CA ARG A 115 15.74 8.84 -7.53
C ARG A 115 14.60 8.25 -8.38
N THR A 116 14.53 8.54 -9.67
CA THR A 116 13.59 7.84 -10.58
C THR A 116 13.94 6.35 -10.59
N PRO A 117 13.00 5.44 -10.26
CA PRO A 117 13.24 4.00 -10.32
C PRO A 117 13.60 3.56 -11.74
N VAL A 118 14.64 2.72 -11.84
CA VAL A 118 15.10 2.17 -13.12
C VAL A 118 15.27 0.66 -13.00
N ASN A 119 14.63 -0.06 -13.91
CA ASN A 119 14.82 -1.48 -14.12
C ASN A 119 15.52 -1.72 -15.45
N ILE A 120 16.42 -2.69 -15.48
CA ILE A 120 17.04 -3.21 -16.69
C ILE A 120 16.63 -4.69 -16.79
N THR A 121 15.66 -5.00 -17.65
CA THR A 121 15.21 -6.38 -17.88
C THR A 121 15.68 -6.86 -19.23
N VAL A 122 16.52 -7.90 -19.23
CA VAL A 122 17.14 -8.46 -20.42
C VAL A 122 17.01 -9.98 -20.41
N GLY A 123 16.79 -10.59 -21.55
CA GLY A 123 16.85 -12.04 -21.68
C GLY A 123 18.26 -12.51 -21.94
N ASN A 124 18.57 -13.66 -21.37
CA ASN A 124 19.80 -14.37 -21.55
C ASN A 124 19.87 -15.00 -22.95
N SER A 125 20.13 -14.15 -23.94
CA SER A 125 20.27 -14.54 -25.34
C SER A 125 21.74 -14.55 -25.75
N ALA A 126 22.22 -15.66 -26.30
CA ALA A 126 23.62 -15.81 -26.72
C ALA A 126 23.95 -15.08 -28.05
N PRO A 127 23.10 -15.12 -29.10
CA PRO A 127 23.42 -14.49 -30.38
C PRO A 127 23.48 -12.95 -30.33
N LYS A 128 22.86 -12.33 -29.32
CA LYS A 128 22.77 -10.87 -29.19
C LYS A 128 23.25 -10.48 -27.79
N PRO A 129 24.32 -9.68 -27.65
CA PRO A 129 24.99 -9.45 -26.36
C PRO A 129 24.26 -8.43 -25.46
N GLY A 130 22.93 -8.53 -25.32
CA GLY A 130 22.11 -7.69 -24.46
C GLY A 130 22.49 -7.80 -22.99
N VAL A 131 22.76 -9.01 -22.50
CA VAL A 131 23.22 -9.25 -21.12
C VAL A 131 24.52 -8.51 -20.85
N VAL A 132 25.46 -8.50 -21.80
CA VAL A 132 26.74 -7.79 -21.68
C VAL A 132 26.51 -6.29 -21.52
N TYR A 133 25.62 -5.69 -22.32
CA TYR A 133 25.25 -4.28 -22.16
C TYR A 133 24.55 -4.01 -20.84
N ALA A 134 23.58 -4.84 -20.45
CA ALA A 134 22.82 -4.69 -19.21
C ALA A 134 23.73 -4.67 -17.97
N HIS A 135 24.71 -5.58 -17.90
CA HIS A 135 25.72 -5.56 -16.85
C HIS A 135 26.65 -4.35 -16.94
N ALA A 136 27.10 -3.98 -18.15
CA ALA A 136 27.98 -2.83 -18.34
C ALA A 136 27.33 -1.51 -17.88
N VAL A 137 26.06 -1.29 -18.24
CA VAL A 137 25.34 -0.08 -17.84
C VAL A 137 24.92 -0.10 -16.39
N ASN A 138 24.49 -1.24 -15.84
CA ASN A 138 24.21 -1.38 -14.41
C ASN A 138 25.47 -1.09 -13.57
N GLY A 139 26.64 -1.60 -13.99
CA GLY A 139 27.92 -1.31 -13.34
C GLY A 139 28.32 0.17 -13.43
N ALA A 140 28.14 0.79 -14.60
CA ALA A 140 28.43 2.21 -14.78
C ALA A 140 27.51 3.11 -13.93
N LEU A 141 26.22 2.76 -13.80
CA LEU A 141 25.27 3.47 -12.94
C LEU A 141 25.63 3.31 -11.45
N ALA A 142 25.99 2.10 -11.02
CA ALA A 142 26.47 1.87 -9.66
C ALA A 142 27.74 2.68 -9.35
N GLN A 143 28.70 2.75 -10.29
CA GLN A 143 29.89 3.58 -10.16
C GLN A 143 29.55 5.08 -10.04
N ALA A 144 28.48 5.53 -10.70
CA ALA A 144 27.98 6.90 -10.62
C ALA A 144 27.08 7.17 -9.39
N GLY A 145 26.91 6.19 -8.49
CA GLY A 145 26.07 6.32 -7.29
C GLY A 145 24.57 6.17 -7.53
N ARG A 146 24.15 5.69 -8.71
CA ARG A 146 22.75 5.46 -9.04
C ARG A 146 22.39 3.98 -8.94
N LEU A 147 21.38 3.68 -8.13
CA LEU A 147 20.85 2.32 -7.99
C LEU A 147 19.90 2.00 -9.15
N THR A 148 20.06 0.79 -9.71
CA THR A 148 19.18 0.20 -10.71
C THR A 148 18.92 -1.27 -10.38
N HIS A 149 17.77 -1.79 -10.79
CA HIS A 149 17.48 -3.22 -10.65
C HIS A 149 17.81 -3.94 -11.96
N LEU A 150 18.65 -4.96 -11.91
CA LEU A 150 19.02 -5.77 -13.06
C LEU A 150 18.30 -7.12 -12.98
N ASN A 151 17.43 -7.38 -13.94
CA ASN A 151 16.71 -8.64 -14.10
C ASN A 151 17.21 -9.35 -15.37
N VAL A 152 18.07 -10.37 -15.19
CA VAL A 152 18.52 -11.24 -16.28
C VAL A 152 17.60 -12.44 -16.35
N GLY A 153 16.63 -12.36 -17.25
CA GLY A 153 15.64 -13.40 -17.49
C GLY A 153 16.01 -14.36 -18.61
N THR A 154 15.04 -15.15 -19.05
CA THR A 154 15.21 -16.10 -20.16
C THR A 154 14.17 -15.81 -21.24
N TRP A 155 14.61 -15.66 -22.49
CA TRP A 155 13.76 -15.66 -23.67
C TRP A 155 14.48 -16.30 -24.86
N PRO A 156 13.76 -16.77 -25.90
CA PRO A 156 14.37 -17.48 -27.03
C PRO A 156 15.51 -16.72 -27.71
N ASP A 157 16.58 -17.44 -28.05
CA ASP A 157 17.76 -16.91 -28.75
C ASP A 157 17.47 -16.35 -30.15
N THR A 158 16.42 -16.85 -30.79
CA THR A 158 16.07 -16.55 -32.17
C THR A 158 14.61 -16.12 -32.29
N GLY A 159 14.21 -15.67 -33.49
CA GLY A 159 12.88 -15.17 -33.77
C GLY A 159 12.75 -13.66 -33.58
N GLN A 160 11.68 -13.07 -34.13
CA GLN A 160 11.47 -11.61 -34.07
C GLN A 160 10.71 -11.15 -32.82
N LYS A 161 9.98 -12.06 -32.16
CA LYS A 161 9.16 -11.78 -30.96
C LYS A 161 9.46 -12.81 -29.86
N PRO A 162 10.66 -12.78 -29.26
CA PRO A 162 11.02 -13.74 -28.22
C PRO A 162 10.14 -13.52 -26.98
N ARG A 163 9.44 -14.55 -26.51
CA ARG A 163 8.62 -14.48 -25.31
C ARG A 163 9.47 -14.73 -24.06
N PRO A 164 9.49 -13.80 -23.08
CA PRO A 164 10.10 -14.04 -21.77
C PRO A 164 9.43 -15.19 -21.03
N THR A 165 10.20 -15.90 -20.19
CA THR A 165 9.62 -16.89 -19.28
C THR A 165 8.72 -16.22 -18.24
N VAL A 166 7.75 -16.97 -17.72
CA VAL A 166 6.85 -16.51 -16.64
C VAL A 166 7.63 -15.94 -15.46
N GLY A 167 8.71 -16.61 -15.02
CA GLY A 167 9.54 -16.11 -13.91
C GLY A 167 10.24 -14.78 -14.20
N THR A 168 10.59 -14.51 -15.47
CA THR A 168 11.17 -13.21 -15.87
C THR A 168 10.15 -12.09 -15.72
N ILE A 169 8.92 -12.34 -16.20
CA ILE A 169 7.81 -11.38 -16.11
C ILE A 169 7.41 -11.17 -14.65
N GLN A 170 7.30 -12.24 -13.84
CA GLN A 170 6.96 -12.11 -12.42
C GLN A 170 7.96 -11.22 -11.68
N ALA A 171 9.27 -11.44 -11.85
CA ALA A 171 10.29 -10.61 -11.22
C ALA A 171 10.23 -9.13 -11.66
N LEU A 172 9.90 -8.88 -12.93
CA LEU A 172 9.67 -7.53 -13.44
C LEU A 172 8.40 -6.90 -12.84
N VAL A 173 7.31 -7.65 -12.75
CA VAL A 173 6.03 -7.20 -12.18
C VAL A 173 6.18 -6.89 -10.69
N ASP A 174 6.88 -7.74 -9.92
CA ASP A 174 7.17 -7.49 -8.51
C ASP A 174 7.97 -6.18 -8.33
N TRP A 175 8.96 -5.95 -9.19
CA TRP A 175 9.69 -4.67 -9.21
C TRP A 175 8.79 -3.49 -9.59
N CYS A 176 7.86 -3.68 -10.54
CA CYS A 176 6.92 -2.63 -10.93
C CYS A 176 6.00 -2.25 -9.77
N TYR A 177 5.51 -3.20 -8.96
CA TYR A 177 4.73 -2.88 -7.74
C TYR A 177 5.55 -2.12 -6.70
N ALA A 178 6.84 -2.45 -6.54
CA ALA A 178 7.74 -1.67 -5.68
C ALA A 178 7.97 -0.24 -6.21
N ALA A 179 8.20 -0.08 -7.51
CA ALA A 179 8.36 1.23 -8.15
C ALA A 179 7.07 2.06 -8.06
N LEU A 180 5.91 1.45 -8.34
CA LEU A 180 4.58 2.04 -8.20
C LEU A 180 4.32 2.54 -6.79
N THR A 181 4.64 1.72 -5.79
CA THR A 181 4.51 2.09 -4.37
C THR A 181 5.37 3.31 -4.05
N TYR A 182 6.63 3.33 -4.51
CA TYR A 182 7.55 4.42 -4.24
C TYR A 182 7.11 5.75 -4.88
N VAL A 183 6.75 5.73 -6.16
CA VAL A 183 6.40 6.97 -6.89
C VAL A 183 4.97 7.41 -6.61
N GLY A 184 4.03 6.47 -6.49
CA GLY A 184 2.61 6.76 -6.29
C GLY A 184 2.28 7.32 -4.90
N LEU A 185 3.09 7.00 -3.87
CA LEU A 185 2.97 7.59 -2.54
C LEU A 185 3.67 8.94 -2.39
N LYS A 186 4.58 9.28 -3.30
CA LYS A 186 5.38 10.50 -3.20
C LYS A 186 4.51 11.74 -3.39
N GLY A 187 4.63 12.71 -2.48
CA GLY A 187 3.81 13.93 -2.45
C GLY A 187 2.38 13.72 -1.96
N ARG A 188 1.98 12.48 -1.64
CA ARG A 188 0.71 12.17 -0.97
C ARG A 188 0.80 12.52 0.51
N ARG A 189 -0.35 12.44 1.20
CA ARG A 189 -0.45 12.68 2.64
C ARG A 189 -1.23 11.58 3.32
N VAL A 190 -0.88 11.33 4.57
CA VAL A 190 -1.75 10.63 5.52
C VAL A 190 -2.27 11.65 6.54
N VAL A 191 -3.44 11.39 7.13
CA VAL A 191 -4.02 12.27 8.15
C VAL A 191 -4.06 11.56 9.50
N VAL A 192 -3.40 12.15 10.48
CA VAL A 192 -3.45 11.70 11.87
C VAL A 192 -4.36 12.62 12.65
N PHE A 193 -5.39 12.04 13.26
CA PHE A 193 -6.33 12.74 14.13
C PHE A 193 -5.92 12.57 15.59
N GLY A 194 -5.46 13.65 16.20
CA GLY A 194 -4.81 13.67 17.52
C GLY A 194 -3.29 13.69 17.43
N HIS A 195 -2.65 13.26 18.51
CA HIS A 195 -1.20 13.06 18.63
C HIS A 195 -0.89 11.58 18.90
N ASP A 196 0.26 11.27 19.51
CA ASP A 196 0.58 9.91 19.94
C ASP A 196 -0.30 9.47 21.11
N SER A 197 -0.72 8.21 21.08
CA SER A 197 -1.58 7.61 22.09
C SER A 197 -0.76 6.98 23.21
N MET A 198 -1.17 7.21 24.47
CA MET A 198 -0.68 6.52 25.67
C MET A 198 0.85 6.52 25.90
N GLY A 199 1.58 7.45 25.28
CA GLY A 199 3.05 7.47 25.35
C GLY A 199 3.73 6.32 24.60
N MET A 200 3.07 5.75 23.58
CA MET A 200 3.67 4.75 22.71
C MET A 200 4.74 5.40 21.82
N GLU A 201 5.99 5.42 22.30
CA GLU A 201 7.12 6.01 21.55
C GLU A 201 7.35 5.33 20.19
N THR A 202 6.95 4.06 20.05
CA THR A 202 6.99 3.32 18.78
C THR A 202 5.89 3.72 17.79
N ALA A 203 4.96 4.59 18.19
CA ALA A 203 3.88 5.16 17.36
C ALA A 203 4.19 6.58 16.85
N LEU A 204 5.31 7.18 17.28
CA LEU A 204 5.65 8.56 16.92
C LEU A 204 5.67 8.81 15.40
N ALA A 205 5.23 10.00 15.01
CA ALA A 205 5.04 10.36 13.61
C ALA A 205 6.34 10.54 12.79
N HIS A 206 7.48 10.79 13.45
CA HIS A 206 8.78 11.10 12.83
C HIS A 206 8.69 11.91 11.51
N VAL A 207 7.91 13.00 11.51
CA VAL A 207 7.44 13.73 10.31
C VAL A 207 8.55 14.06 9.32
N ASN A 208 9.67 14.61 9.79
CA ASN A 208 10.77 15.00 8.92
C ASN A 208 11.50 13.80 8.30
N ALA A 209 11.60 12.69 9.03
CA ALA A 209 12.17 11.45 8.49
C ALA A 209 11.24 10.87 7.41
N THR A 210 9.94 10.82 7.67
CA THR A 210 8.91 10.36 6.71
C THR A 210 8.97 11.16 5.40
N ARG A 211 9.07 12.48 5.47
CA ARG A 211 9.25 13.35 4.28
C ARG A 211 10.52 13.03 3.50
N ARG A 212 11.66 12.86 4.17
CA ARG A 212 12.95 12.62 3.51
C ARG A 212 13.05 11.23 2.88
N SER A 213 12.51 10.22 3.56
CA SER A 213 12.60 8.82 3.16
C SER A 213 11.58 8.48 2.09
N PHE A 214 10.33 8.92 2.27
CA PHE A 214 9.19 8.47 1.48
C PHE A 214 8.54 9.58 0.66
N GLY A 215 8.89 10.86 0.91
CA GLY A 215 8.23 11.99 0.27
C GLY A 215 6.76 12.12 0.65
N LEU A 216 6.35 11.50 1.76
CA LEU A 216 4.98 11.51 2.27
C LEU A 216 4.83 12.60 3.34
N GLU A 217 3.68 13.28 3.33
CA GLU A 217 3.32 14.25 4.37
C GLU A 217 2.43 13.63 5.45
N ILE A 218 2.55 14.10 6.69
CA ILE A 218 1.68 13.71 7.79
C ILE A 218 0.89 14.96 8.21
N THR A 219 -0.31 15.06 7.64
CA THR A 219 -1.30 16.04 8.06
C THR A 219 -1.76 15.68 9.47
N ARG A 220 -1.76 16.65 10.38
CA ARG A 220 -2.13 16.45 11.79
C ARG A 220 -3.30 17.36 12.11
N LEU A 221 -4.41 16.78 12.51
CA LEU A 221 -5.63 17.50 12.87
C LEU A 221 -6.00 17.14 14.31
N ASP A 222 -6.28 18.13 15.13
CA ASP A 222 -6.65 17.90 16.53
C ASP A 222 -8.04 17.23 16.61
N MET A 223 -8.23 16.29 17.56
CA MET A 223 -9.51 15.60 17.73
C MET A 223 -10.64 16.54 18.19
N LYS A 224 -10.33 17.72 18.73
CA LYS A 224 -11.31 18.77 19.00
C LYS A 224 -12.08 19.16 17.73
N LEU A 225 -11.41 19.23 16.58
CA LEU A 225 -12.09 19.50 15.30
C LEU A 225 -13.17 18.45 15.03
N LEU A 226 -12.84 17.18 15.28
CA LEU A 226 -13.78 16.07 15.10
C LEU A 226 -14.97 16.18 16.06
N ALA A 227 -14.72 16.47 17.34
CA ALA A 227 -15.77 16.67 18.33
C ALA A 227 -16.69 17.85 17.96
N ASP A 228 -16.13 18.98 17.51
CA ASP A 228 -16.90 20.15 17.05
C ASP A 228 -17.75 19.81 15.81
N MET A 229 -17.18 19.06 14.85
CA MET A 229 -17.89 18.61 13.64
C MET A 229 -19.03 17.65 13.98
N LEU A 230 -18.80 16.69 14.88
CA LEU A 230 -19.81 15.76 15.37
C LEU A 230 -20.97 16.53 16.03
N ASN A 231 -20.65 17.43 16.97
CA ASN A 231 -21.64 18.26 17.67
C ASN A 231 -22.44 19.16 16.73
N LYS A 232 -21.79 19.69 15.68
CA LYS A 232 -22.45 20.52 14.65
C LYS A 232 -23.31 19.68 13.69
N GLY A 233 -23.14 18.36 13.65
CA GLY A 233 -23.76 17.50 12.64
C GLY A 233 -23.17 17.72 11.25
N ALA A 234 -21.86 17.94 11.16
CA ALA A 234 -21.13 18.25 9.92
C ALA A 234 -20.85 16.98 9.08
N TYR A 235 -21.91 16.22 8.80
CA TYR A 235 -21.89 15.01 7.99
C TYR A 235 -23.26 14.82 7.31
N SER A 236 -23.32 13.99 6.28
CA SER A 236 -24.58 13.67 5.61
C SER A 236 -25.48 12.81 6.50
N LYS A 237 -26.52 13.41 7.09
CA LYS A 237 -27.53 12.67 7.90
C LYS A 237 -28.23 11.56 7.10
N LYS A 238 -28.40 11.77 5.78
CA LYS A 238 -28.97 10.76 4.88
C LYS A 238 -28.04 9.55 4.77
N GLU A 239 -26.74 9.80 4.58
CA GLU A 239 -25.76 8.73 4.47
C GLU A 239 -25.54 8.00 5.79
N CYS A 240 -25.48 8.73 6.90
CA CYS A 240 -25.37 8.13 8.24
C CYS A 240 -26.52 7.15 8.52
N ARG A 241 -27.75 7.48 8.10
CA ARG A 241 -28.90 6.57 8.18
C ARG A 241 -28.71 5.32 7.31
N ALA A 242 -28.23 5.48 6.08
CA ALA A 242 -27.97 4.34 5.20
C ALA A 242 -26.90 3.41 5.78
N LEU A 243 -25.82 3.96 6.35
CA LEU A 243 -24.80 3.20 7.06
C LEU A 243 -25.38 2.49 8.30
N ARG A 244 -26.21 3.16 9.09
CA ARG A 244 -26.89 2.57 10.26
C ARG A 244 -27.79 1.39 9.86
N GLU A 245 -28.55 1.54 8.79
CA GLU A 245 -29.41 0.50 8.23
C GLU A 245 -28.60 -0.68 7.67
N TRP A 246 -27.47 -0.40 7.00
CA TRP A 246 -26.56 -1.42 6.48
C TRP A 246 -25.94 -2.26 7.61
N ILE A 247 -25.39 -1.61 8.64
CA ILE A 247 -24.86 -2.29 9.83
C ILE A 247 -25.96 -3.09 10.54
N GLY A 248 -27.11 -2.46 10.80
CA GLY A 248 -28.23 -3.13 11.47
C GLY A 248 -28.75 -4.34 10.70
N GLY A 249 -28.86 -4.23 9.37
CA GLY A 249 -29.31 -5.30 8.48
C GLY A 249 -28.36 -6.49 8.43
N HIS A 250 -27.05 -6.25 8.46
CA HIS A 250 -26.06 -7.32 8.49
C HIS A 250 -25.94 -7.97 9.88
N LEU A 251 -25.84 -7.18 10.95
CA LEU A 251 -25.48 -7.71 12.26
C LEU A 251 -26.68 -8.26 13.04
N GLY A 252 -27.85 -7.62 12.94
CA GLY A 252 -29.03 -7.97 13.72
C GLY A 252 -28.70 -8.07 15.21
N LYS A 253 -28.96 -9.23 15.82
CA LYS A 253 -28.68 -9.49 17.26
C LYS A 253 -27.21 -9.49 17.66
N ARG A 254 -26.28 -9.49 16.70
CA ARG A 254 -24.83 -9.45 16.95
C ARG A 254 -24.30 -8.02 17.16
N LEU A 255 -25.16 -7.02 16.99
CA LEU A 255 -24.90 -5.65 17.40
C LEU A 255 -25.44 -5.47 18.82
N ASP A 256 -24.54 -5.26 19.77
CA ASP A 256 -24.91 -5.05 21.17
C ASP A 256 -25.28 -3.59 21.42
N LEU A 257 -26.50 -3.36 21.89
CA LEU A 257 -27.05 -2.05 22.25
C LEU A 257 -27.60 -2.06 23.68
N SER A 258 -27.07 -2.93 24.54
CA SER A 258 -27.54 -3.11 25.92
C SER A 258 -27.04 -2.03 26.89
N GLN A 259 -25.94 -1.36 26.57
CA GLN A 259 -25.38 -0.29 27.40
C GLN A 259 -26.24 0.98 27.37
N ALA A 260 -26.09 1.83 28.38
CA ALA A 260 -26.78 3.12 28.44
C ALA A 260 -26.43 3.99 27.24
N ASP A 261 -27.46 4.57 26.62
CA ASP A 261 -27.39 5.43 25.43
C ASP A 261 -26.71 4.79 24.21
N ALA A 262 -26.63 3.45 24.13
CA ALA A 262 -25.90 2.75 23.09
C ALA A 262 -26.38 3.10 21.67
N GLU A 263 -27.68 3.32 21.45
CA GLU A 263 -28.22 3.75 20.16
C GLU A 263 -27.63 5.10 19.71
N ALA A 264 -27.61 6.09 20.61
CA ALA A 264 -27.09 7.41 20.31
C ALA A 264 -25.56 7.38 20.13
N LYS A 265 -24.87 6.58 20.94
CA LYS A 265 -23.41 6.36 20.84
C LYS A 265 -23.03 5.71 19.53
N LEU A 266 -23.79 4.69 19.09
CA LEU A 266 -23.58 4.08 17.78
C LEU A 266 -23.76 5.10 16.66
N ASP A 267 -24.85 5.89 16.67
CA ASP A 267 -25.06 6.93 15.66
C ASP A 267 -23.90 7.94 15.62
N GLN A 268 -23.32 8.29 16.77
CA GLN A 268 -22.12 9.13 16.85
C GLN A 268 -20.89 8.45 16.25
N SER A 269 -20.60 7.19 16.58
CA SER A 269 -19.49 6.43 16.01
C SER A 269 -19.62 6.25 14.48
N LEU A 270 -20.84 6.06 13.97
CA LEU A 270 -21.10 5.99 12.53
C LEU A 270 -20.90 7.34 11.83
N ALA A 271 -21.34 8.43 12.46
CA ALA A 271 -21.09 9.78 11.96
C ALA A 271 -19.59 10.09 11.89
N MET A 272 -18.82 9.59 12.86
CA MET A 272 -17.37 9.77 12.91
C MET A 272 -16.64 9.10 11.75
N TYR A 273 -17.09 7.93 11.28
CA TYR A 273 -16.57 7.34 10.05
C TYR A 273 -16.74 8.29 8.85
N LEU A 274 -17.92 8.88 8.69
CA LEU A 274 -18.19 9.81 7.59
C LEU A 274 -17.35 11.09 7.69
N ILE A 275 -17.26 11.68 8.88
CA ILE A 275 -16.45 12.89 9.12
C ILE A 275 -14.99 12.63 8.75
N MET A 276 -14.38 11.56 9.29
CA MET A 276 -12.98 11.25 9.03
C MET A 276 -12.75 10.92 7.55
N ARG A 277 -13.65 10.17 6.91
CA ARG A 277 -13.59 9.84 5.48
C ARG A 277 -13.62 11.08 4.60
N ASP A 278 -14.53 12.00 4.90
CA ASP A 278 -14.70 13.20 4.08
C ASP A 278 -13.49 14.14 4.25
N LEU A 279 -12.91 14.25 5.45
CA LEU A 279 -11.66 14.99 5.70
C LEU A 279 -10.45 14.37 4.98
N LEU A 280 -10.35 13.03 4.97
CA LEU A 280 -9.32 12.32 4.21
C LEU A 280 -9.45 12.61 2.70
N ALA A 281 -10.67 12.57 2.18
CA ALA A 281 -10.96 12.85 0.76
C ALA A 281 -10.69 14.31 0.38
N GLU A 282 -11.00 15.27 1.27
CA GLU A 282 -10.75 16.70 1.04
C GLU A 282 -9.27 16.98 0.76
N VAL A 283 -8.39 16.32 1.51
CA VAL A 283 -6.95 16.44 1.36
C VAL A 283 -6.35 15.33 0.50
N ASP A 284 -7.13 14.54 -0.24
CA ASP A 284 -6.63 13.46 -1.12
C ASP A 284 -5.62 12.54 -0.41
N ALA A 285 -5.95 12.17 0.84
CA ALA A 285 -5.13 11.31 1.68
C ALA A 285 -5.09 9.87 1.17
N VAL A 286 -4.00 9.17 1.46
CA VAL A 286 -3.79 7.74 1.11
C VAL A 286 -3.85 6.80 2.32
N GLY A 287 -4.14 7.36 3.49
CA GLY A 287 -4.24 6.64 4.75
C GLY A 287 -4.43 7.62 5.90
N GLY A 288 -4.58 7.10 7.12
CA GLY A 288 -4.69 7.94 8.30
C GLY A 288 -4.53 7.19 9.61
N GLY A 289 -4.87 7.84 10.71
CA GLY A 289 -4.92 7.20 12.00
C GLY A 289 -5.71 8.04 12.98
N PHE A 290 -6.27 7.39 14.00
CA PHE A 290 -7.06 8.03 15.02
C PHE A 290 -6.51 7.67 16.38
N MET A 291 -6.20 8.68 17.17
CA MET A 291 -5.55 8.50 18.45
C MET A 291 -6.45 7.79 19.46
N ASN A 292 -7.73 8.17 19.52
CA ASN A 292 -8.74 7.68 20.47
C ASN A 292 -8.31 7.82 21.95
N GLN A 293 -7.41 6.95 22.39
CA GLN A 293 -6.90 6.93 23.74
C GLN A 293 -5.84 8.04 23.94
N LEU A 294 -5.91 8.85 25.00
CA LEU A 294 -6.92 8.81 26.06
C LEU A 294 -8.01 9.87 25.87
N GLU A 295 -7.67 11.00 25.25
CA GLU A 295 -8.44 12.25 25.29
C GLU A 295 -9.81 12.18 24.61
N TRP A 296 -10.04 11.22 23.69
CA TRP A 296 -11.34 11.03 23.07
C TRP A 296 -12.22 10.08 23.87
N GLY A 297 -11.79 8.83 24.04
CA GLY A 297 -12.65 7.75 24.55
C GLY A 297 -12.47 7.39 26.02
N SER A 298 -11.36 7.80 26.63
CA SER A 298 -10.86 7.17 27.87
C SER A 298 -10.64 8.11 29.05
N ASP A 299 -10.27 9.38 28.83
CA ASP A 299 -9.88 10.28 29.92
C ASP A 299 -11.09 10.94 30.61
N PRO A 300 -11.42 10.58 31.87
CA PRO A 300 -12.58 11.12 32.57
C PRO A 300 -12.39 12.56 33.05
N ARG A 301 -11.21 13.18 32.89
CA ARG A 301 -11.02 14.62 33.09
C ARG A 301 -11.72 15.44 32.00
N GLY A 302 -11.86 14.86 30.80
CA GLY A 302 -12.58 15.43 29.67
C GLY A 302 -14.05 14.97 29.62
N ILE A 303 -14.64 15.00 28.42
CA ILE A 303 -15.95 14.41 28.13
C ILE A 303 -15.71 13.22 27.19
N PRO A 304 -15.62 11.99 27.71
CA PRO A 304 -15.42 10.82 26.88
C PRO A 304 -16.53 10.67 25.82
N LEU A 305 -16.11 10.52 24.57
CA LEU A 305 -16.95 10.25 23.40
C LEU A 305 -16.86 8.76 23.01
N PRO A 306 -17.86 8.21 22.32
CA PRO A 306 -17.84 6.79 21.98
C PRO A 306 -16.67 6.45 21.05
N ILE A 307 -16.12 5.24 21.23
CA ILE A 307 -15.04 4.75 20.38
C ILE A 307 -15.46 4.65 18.92
N CYS A 308 -14.47 4.71 18.03
CA CYS A 308 -14.68 4.76 16.58
C CYS A 308 -14.13 3.50 15.88
N ASP A 309 -14.10 2.36 16.55
CA ASP A 309 -13.47 1.12 16.05
C ASP A 309 -14.03 0.68 14.70
N LEU A 310 -15.34 0.78 14.51
CA LEU A 310 -15.95 0.48 13.21
C LEU A 310 -15.44 1.42 12.10
N ALA A 311 -15.14 2.68 12.40
CA ALA A 311 -14.57 3.59 11.42
C ALA A 311 -13.18 3.11 10.98
N GLU A 312 -12.32 2.72 11.92
CA GLU A 312 -11.00 2.15 11.63
C GLU A 312 -11.12 0.85 10.81
N SER A 313 -12.06 -0.03 11.20
CA SER A 313 -12.39 -1.25 10.46
C SER A 313 -12.81 -0.98 9.02
N LEU A 314 -13.75 -0.05 8.79
CA LEU A 314 -14.27 0.27 7.46
C LEU A 314 -13.21 0.96 6.59
N MET A 315 -12.36 1.82 7.15
CA MET A 315 -11.25 2.41 6.40
C MET A 315 -10.30 1.33 5.87
N ASN A 316 -9.90 0.39 6.73
CA ASN A 316 -9.02 -0.72 6.38
C ASN A 316 -9.69 -1.81 5.53
N SER A 317 -11.01 -1.78 5.37
CA SER A 317 -11.74 -2.75 4.55
C SER A 317 -11.78 -2.35 3.08
N THR A 318 -12.01 -3.28 2.18
CA THR A 318 -12.20 -3.01 0.73
C THR A 318 -13.67 -2.77 0.36
N PHE A 319 -14.54 -2.58 1.35
CA PHE A 319 -15.96 -2.32 1.15
C PHE A 319 -16.52 -1.51 2.32
N ASP A 320 -17.61 -0.81 2.07
CA ASP A 320 -18.45 -0.15 3.07
C ASP A 320 -19.94 -0.21 2.64
N HIS A 321 -20.80 0.62 3.23
CA HIS A 321 -22.22 0.71 2.89
C HIS A 321 -22.49 1.24 1.46
N ASN A 322 -21.50 1.83 0.79
CA ASN A 322 -21.56 2.27 -0.60
C ASN A 322 -21.05 1.22 -1.59
N GLY A 323 -20.61 0.05 -1.11
CA GLY A 323 -20.09 -1.05 -1.93
C GLY A 323 -18.57 -1.15 -1.89
N ASP A 324 -17.98 -1.65 -2.97
CA ASP A 324 -16.55 -1.86 -3.06
C ASP A 324 -15.78 -0.54 -3.10
N LYS A 325 -14.64 -0.51 -2.39
CA LYS A 325 -13.73 0.62 -2.35
C LYS A 325 -12.28 0.16 -2.17
N ALA A 326 -11.32 1.03 -2.48
CA ALA A 326 -9.94 0.79 -2.07
C ALA A 326 -9.84 0.76 -0.53
N ALA A 327 -8.99 -0.12 0.00
CA ALA A 327 -8.56 -0.02 1.39
C ALA A 327 -7.81 1.30 1.59
N LEU A 328 -8.12 2.00 2.68
CA LEU A 328 -7.46 3.22 3.09
C LEU A 328 -6.78 2.93 4.44
N PRO A 329 -5.51 2.48 4.44
CA PRO A 329 -4.80 2.07 5.64
C PRO A 329 -4.95 3.10 6.76
N PHE A 330 -5.48 2.66 7.90
CA PHE A 330 -5.90 3.53 8.99
C PHE A 330 -5.47 2.94 10.33
N ALA A 331 -4.51 3.57 10.99
CA ALA A 331 -3.94 3.04 12.22
C ALA A 331 -4.77 3.41 13.45
N THR A 332 -5.09 2.37 14.23
CA THR A 332 -5.54 2.51 15.62
C THR A 332 -4.48 3.25 16.43
N GLU A 333 -4.94 4.03 17.40
CA GLU A 333 -4.10 4.73 18.38
C GLU A 333 -3.08 5.71 17.78
N ALA A 334 -3.38 6.21 16.58
CA ALA A 334 -2.49 7.06 15.80
C ALA A 334 -1.06 6.49 15.67
N ASP A 335 -0.93 5.16 15.64
CA ASP A 335 0.36 4.50 15.43
C ASP A 335 0.87 4.76 14.02
N VAL A 336 1.71 5.79 13.88
CA VAL A 336 2.19 6.20 12.55
C VAL A 336 3.16 5.19 11.97
N GLN A 337 3.96 4.50 12.77
CA GLN A 337 4.87 3.49 12.23
C GLN A 337 4.08 2.26 11.77
N GLY A 338 3.00 1.89 12.48
CA GLY A 338 2.00 0.92 12.05
C GLY A 338 1.28 1.35 10.76
N LEU A 339 0.81 2.59 10.70
CA LEU A 339 0.18 3.20 9.53
C LEU A 339 1.08 3.12 8.30
N LEU A 340 2.34 3.56 8.41
CA LEU A 340 3.29 3.51 7.31
C LEU A 340 3.50 2.07 6.86
N THR A 341 3.59 1.13 7.80
CA THR A 341 3.74 -0.31 7.49
C THR A 341 2.56 -0.81 6.66
N MET A 342 1.34 -0.59 7.14
CA MET A 342 0.11 -1.00 6.44
C MET A 342 0.00 -0.32 5.07
N LEU A 343 0.30 0.98 5.00
CA LEU A 343 0.28 1.76 3.76
C LEU A 343 1.18 1.13 2.70
N PHE A 344 2.45 0.89 3.01
CA PHE A 344 3.37 0.30 2.04
C PHE A 344 2.96 -1.13 1.66
N LYS A 345 2.52 -1.94 2.62
CA LYS A 345 2.09 -3.33 2.32
C LYS A 345 0.82 -3.39 1.47
N THR A 346 -0.17 -2.53 1.72
CA THR A 346 -1.36 -2.41 0.87
C THR A 346 -1.00 -1.97 -0.55
N TRP A 347 -0.08 -1.02 -0.72
CA TRP A 347 0.34 -0.60 -2.06
C TRP A 347 1.16 -1.67 -2.80
N LEU A 348 2.08 -2.35 -2.12
CA LEU A 348 2.88 -3.45 -2.69
C LEU A 348 2.02 -4.64 -3.12
N SER A 349 0.87 -4.84 -2.48
CA SER A 349 -0.06 -5.94 -2.74
C SER A 349 -1.21 -5.55 -3.68
N ALA A 350 -1.09 -4.43 -4.39
CA ALA A 350 -2.13 -3.94 -5.30
C ALA A 350 -3.49 -3.69 -4.62
N GLY A 351 -3.49 -3.29 -3.35
CA GLY A 351 -4.69 -2.88 -2.61
C GLY A 351 -5.21 -3.91 -1.61
N ALA A 352 -4.44 -4.95 -1.25
CA ALA A 352 -4.91 -5.91 -0.26
C ALA A 352 -5.16 -5.24 1.11
N PRO A 353 -6.27 -5.61 1.80
CA PRO A 353 -6.67 -4.98 3.06
C PRO A 353 -5.66 -5.30 4.17
N PRO A 354 -5.14 -4.29 4.89
CA PRO A 354 -4.23 -4.53 5.98
C PRO A 354 -4.96 -5.09 7.20
N LEU A 355 -4.23 -5.82 8.05
CA LEU A 355 -4.67 -6.20 9.40
C LEU A 355 -3.81 -5.46 10.42
N PHE A 356 -4.38 -4.46 11.10
CA PHE A 356 -3.79 -3.90 12.30
C PHE A 356 -4.07 -4.86 13.45
N MET A 357 -3.04 -5.24 14.21
CA MET A 357 -3.20 -6.11 15.38
C MET A 357 -2.10 -5.88 16.39
N ASP A 358 -2.44 -6.01 17.67
CA ASP A 358 -1.43 -6.15 18.71
C ASP A 358 -0.88 -7.57 18.69
N PHE A 359 0.43 -7.70 18.87
CA PHE A 359 1.06 -8.98 19.19
C PHE A 359 0.80 -9.28 20.66
N ARG A 360 -0.40 -9.80 20.94
CA ARG A 360 -0.96 -9.85 22.29
C ARG A 360 -0.33 -10.93 23.15
N LYS A 361 -0.12 -12.12 22.58
CA LYS A 361 0.52 -13.24 23.29
C LYS A 361 1.26 -14.17 22.35
N VAL A 362 2.49 -14.50 22.71
CA VAL A 362 3.21 -15.63 22.11
C VAL A 362 2.87 -16.88 22.92
N TRP A 363 2.28 -17.86 22.26
CA TRP A 363 2.02 -19.16 22.81
C TRP A 363 3.09 -20.14 22.34
N GLU A 364 3.99 -20.46 23.26
CA GLU A 364 5.02 -21.45 22.99
C GLU A 364 4.44 -22.87 22.85
N PRO A 365 5.09 -23.77 22.09
CA PRO A 365 4.60 -25.13 21.86
C PRO A 365 4.13 -25.87 23.12
N TRP A 366 4.90 -25.82 24.21
CA TRP A 366 4.54 -26.52 25.44
C TRP A 366 3.31 -25.92 26.13
N GLU A 367 3.15 -24.59 26.05
CA GLU A 367 2.07 -23.86 26.70
C GLU A 367 0.75 -24.08 25.96
N ILE A 368 0.75 -23.93 24.63
CA ILE A 368 -0.47 -24.13 23.82
C ILE A 368 -0.94 -25.59 23.86
N GLN A 369 0.00 -26.54 23.89
CA GLN A 369 -0.35 -27.95 24.04
C GLN A 369 -0.96 -28.26 25.42
N ALA A 370 -0.47 -27.62 26.49
CA ALA A 370 -1.07 -27.76 27.81
C ALA A 370 -2.48 -27.18 27.82
N LYS A 371 -2.66 -25.97 27.29
CA LYS A 371 -3.97 -25.33 27.19
C LYS A 371 -4.94 -26.14 26.33
N ALA A 372 -4.48 -26.71 25.22
CA ALA A 372 -5.27 -27.58 24.36
C ALA A 372 -5.74 -28.85 25.10
N ARG A 373 -4.89 -29.45 25.95
CA ARG A 373 -5.30 -30.58 26.80
C ARG A 373 -6.35 -30.17 27.82
N ASP A 374 -6.18 -29.01 28.46
CA ASP A 374 -7.16 -28.49 29.44
C ASP A 374 -8.53 -28.19 28.82
N LEU A 375 -8.57 -27.88 27.52
CA LEU A 375 -9.77 -27.60 26.75
C LEU A 375 -10.28 -28.81 25.92
N ASP A 376 -9.69 -29.99 26.11
CA ASP A 376 -10.01 -31.21 25.34
C ASP A 376 -9.89 -31.05 23.80
N VAL A 377 -9.03 -30.14 23.33
CA VAL A 377 -8.73 -29.93 21.91
C VAL A 377 -7.78 -31.02 21.43
N LYS A 378 -8.19 -31.78 20.41
CA LYS A 378 -7.38 -32.86 19.83
C LYS A 378 -6.29 -32.31 18.91
N PHE A 379 -5.06 -32.78 19.09
CA PHE A 379 -3.92 -32.43 18.24
C PHE A 379 -2.89 -33.57 18.19
N THR A 380 -1.99 -33.49 17.20
CA THR A 380 -0.77 -34.31 17.12
C THR A 380 0.45 -33.41 17.31
N LYS A 381 1.61 -33.99 17.66
CA LYS A 381 2.87 -33.22 17.72
C LYS A 381 3.27 -32.57 16.39
N SER A 382 2.73 -33.04 15.27
CA SER A 382 2.93 -32.49 13.92
C SER A 382 1.85 -31.49 13.50
N THR A 383 0.89 -31.17 14.37
CA THR A 383 -0.06 -30.09 14.13
C THR A 383 0.72 -28.78 14.20
N VAL A 384 0.63 -27.91 13.19
CA VAL A 384 1.59 -26.81 13.01
C VAL A 384 1.68 -25.90 14.24
N TRP A 385 0.55 -25.48 14.81
CA TRP A 385 0.53 -24.67 16.03
C TRP A 385 1.07 -25.41 17.26
N ALA A 386 0.93 -26.74 17.31
CA ALA A 386 1.44 -27.54 18.41
C ALA A 386 2.97 -27.74 18.30
N GLU A 387 3.50 -27.77 17.09
CA GLU A 387 4.94 -27.88 16.83
C GLU A 387 5.67 -26.54 17.00
N LYS A 388 5.12 -25.47 16.43
CA LYS A 388 5.79 -24.16 16.32
C LYS A 388 5.33 -23.12 17.35
N GLY A 389 4.17 -23.32 17.98
CA GLY A 389 3.49 -22.27 18.74
C GLY A 389 2.65 -21.38 17.82
N ILE A 390 2.01 -20.37 18.42
CA ILE A 390 1.21 -19.35 17.71
C ILE A 390 1.43 -17.97 18.32
N ILE A 391 1.15 -16.94 17.53
CA ILE A 391 1.01 -15.57 18.00
C ILE A 391 -0.48 -15.25 18.01
N ASP A 392 -0.96 -14.83 19.17
CA ASP A 392 -2.31 -14.29 19.36
C ASP A 392 -2.29 -12.83 18.92
N GLY A 393 -2.87 -12.58 17.75
CA GLY A 393 -3.00 -11.24 17.16
C GLY A 393 -4.39 -10.69 17.44
N ASP A 394 -4.48 -9.67 18.29
CA ASP A 394 -5.76 -9.12 18.77
C ASP A 394 -5.64 -7.62 19.01
N ASN A 395 -6.16 -6.81 18.09
CA ASN A 395 -6.17 -5.36 18.25
C ASN A 395 -7.11 -4.92 19.38
N SER A 396 -6.93 -3.70 19.88
CA SER A 396 -7.74 -3.11 20.95
C SER A 396 -9.19 -2.73 20.58
N GLY A 397 -9.75 -3.33 19.53
CA GLY A 397 -11.19 -3.25 19.23
C GLY A 397 -11.54 -3.14 17.74
N SER A 398 -10.61 -2.82 16.85
CA SER A 398 -10.87 -2.70 15.42
C SER A 398 -10.04 -3.65 14.57
N ALA A 399 -10.58 -4.11 13.45
CA ALA A 399 -9.84 -4.85 12.44
C ALA A 399 -10.56 -4.72 11.09
N SER A 400 -9.81 -4.79 9.98
CA SER A 400 -10.42 -4.82 8.64
C SER A 400 -11.41 -5.97 8.54
N LEU A 401 -12.65 -5.67 8.12
CA LEU A 401 -13.75 -6.64 8.06
C LEU A 401 -13.42 -7.77 7.08
N ASN A 402 -12.58 -7.51 6.07
CA ASN A 402 -12.10 -8.52 5.14
C ASN A 402 -11.51 -9.76 5.83
N TRP A 403 -10.85 -9.57 6.98
CA TRP A 403 -10.20 -10.66 7.72
C TRP A 403 -11.17 -11.56 8.48
N ALA A 404 -12.46 -11.22 8.54
CA ALA A 404 -13.50 -12.15 8.97
C ALA A 404 -13.82 -13.20 7.89
N GLY A 405 -13.24 -13.13 6.69
CA GLY A 405 -13.42 -14.12 5.63
C GLY A 405 -12.11 -14.43 4.91
N THR A 406 -12.20 -15.31 3.91
CA THR A 406 -11.06 -15.61 3.04
C THR A 406 -10.97 -14.59 1.88
N PRO A 407 -9.79 -14.38 1.28
CA PRO A 407 -9.66 -13.51 0.10
C PRO A 407 -10.71 -13.82 -0.99
N GLY A 408 -11.37 -12.78 -1.50
CA GLY A 408 -12.42 -12.89 -2.53
C GLY A 408 -13.79 -13.37 -2.02
N GLU A 409 -13.98 -13.57 -0.72
CA GLU A 409 -15.27 -13.96 -0.17
C GLU A 409 -16.30 -12.81 -0.26
N PRO A 410 -17.57 -13.07 -0.64
CA PRO A 410 -18.60 -12.03 -0.70
C PRO A 410 -18.88 -11.36 0.65
N VAL A 411 -19.16 -10.06 0.62
CA VAL A 411 -19.43 -9.21 1.79
C VAL A 411 -20.51 -9.82 2.70
N GLU A 412 -21.58 -10.39 2.14
CA GLU A 412 -22.67 -10.99 2.92
C GLU A 412 -22.23 -12.19 3.75
N LYS A 413 -21.19 -12.92 3.32
CA LYS A 413 -20.62 -14.04 4.09
C LYS A 413 -19.64 -13.55 5.13
N ILE A 414 -18.79 -12.58 4.77
CA ILE A 414 -17.87 -11.91 5.71
C ILE A 414 -18.67 -11.36 6.90
N MET A 415 -19.71 -10.57 6.60
CA MET A 415 -20.54 -9.90 7.62
C MET A 415 -21.33 -10.88 8.50
N LYS A 416 -21.49 -12.16 8.13
CA LYS A 416 -22.09 -13.21 8.99
C LYS A 416 -21.18 -13.67 10.13
N ARG A 417 -19.90 -13.29 10.12
CA ARG A 417 -18.92 -13.64 11.17
C ARG A 417 -18.53 -12.44 12.04
N VAL A 418 -18.89 -11.23 11.62
CA VAL A 418 -18.63 -10.00 12.38
C VAL A 418 -19.70 -9.75 13.45
N SER A 419 -19.29 -9.42 14.67
CA SER A 419 -20.16 -8.87 15.72
C SER A 419 -19.62 -7.54 16.22
N MET A 420 -20.48 -6.77 16.90
CA MET A 420 -20.13 -5.49 17.50
C MET A 420 -20.57 -5.46 18.96
N PRO A 421 -19.77 -6.00 19.90
CA PRO A 421 -20.08 -5.93 21.33
C PRO A 421 -19.91 -4.51 21.86
N GLY A 422 -20.53 -4.20 23.00
CA GLY A 422 -20.31 -2.92 23.68
C GLY A 422 -18.88 -2.79 24.21
N ALA A 423 -18.32 -1.59 24.15
CA ALA A 423 -16.98 -1.30 24.66
C ALA A 423 -16.87 -1.56 26.17
N GLU A 424 -15.69 -2.01 26.62
CA GLU A 424 -15.40 -2.18 28.05
C GLU A 424 -15.29 -0.80 28.74
N LEU A 425 -16.33 -0.42 29.49
CA LEU A 425 -16.48 0.94 30.06
C LEU A 425 -15.40 1.35 31.06
N TYR A 426 -14.65 0.39 31.61
CA TYR A 426 -13.49 0.69 32.46
C TYR A 426 -12.34 1.31 31.66
N TYR A 427 -12.14 0.88 30.41
CA TYR A 427 -11.13 1.44 29.50
C TYR A 427 -11.70 2.59 28.67
N PHE A 428 -12.95 2.46 28.24
CA PHE A 428 -13.64 3.37 27.35
C PHE A 428 -14.95 3.87 27.99
N PRO A 429 -14.91 4.75 29.00
CA PRO A 429 -16.09 5.37 29.61
C PRO A 429 -17.02 6.05 28.60
N GLY A 430 -16.52 6.47 27.44
CA GLY A 430 -17.34 6.98 26.33
C GLY A 430 -18.28 5.94 25.74
N GLY A 431 -18.00 4.64 25.92
CA GLY A 431 -18.76 3.52 25.35
C GLY A 431 -18.55 3.41 23.84
N GLY A 432 -19.58 2.95 23.13
CA GLY A 432 -19.51 2.61 21.72
C GLY A 432 -19.37 1.10 21.53
N ASN A 433 -18.97 0.68 20.34
CA ASN A 433 -18.88 -0.73 19.99
C ASN A 433 -17.56 -1.04 19.31
N SER A 434 -16.92 -2.12 19.74
CA SER A 434 -15.78 -2.69 19.02
C SER A 434 -16.27 -3.57 17.87
N VAL A 435 -15.34 -4.07 17.07
CA VAL A 435 -15.55 -5.06 16.01
C VAL A 435 -14.89 -6.37 16.44
N THR A 436 -15.62 -7.47 16.31
CA THR A 436 -15.13 -8.79 16.73
C THR A 436 -15.42 -9.85 15.68
N PHE A 437 -14.42 -10.67 15.40
CA PHE A 437 -14.51 -11.90 14.62
C PHE A 437 -13.29 -12.78 14.92
N VAL A 438 -13.31 -14.01 14.43
CA VAL A 438 -12.12 -14.89 14.40
C VAL A 438 -11.77 -15.12 12.94
N SER A 439 -10.54 -14.78 12.55
CA SER A 439 -10.05 -14.99 11.19
C SER A 439 -10.09 -16.48 10.85
N PRO A 440 -10.55 -16.88 9.64
CA PRO A 440 -10.46 -18.27 9.23
C PRO A 440 -9.00 -18.65 9.03
N GLY A 441 -8.61 -19.84 9.46
CA GLY A 441 -7.24 -20.32 9.28
C GLY A 441 -6.87 -20.54 7.81
N GLY A 442 -5.58 -20.40 7.50
CA GLY A 442 -4.98 -20.62 6.18
C GLY A 442 -4.91 -19.37 5.30
N ILE A 443 -5.23 -18.17 5.82
CA ILE A 443 -4.96 -16.93 5.08
C ILE A 443 -3.46 -16.65 5.15
N GLU A 444 -2.77 -16.73 4.01
CA GLU A 444 -1.35 -16.38 3.87
C GLU A 444 -1.16 -14.86 3.77
N GLY A 445 -0.08 -14.35 4.36
CA GLY A 445 0.24 -12.93 4.33
C GLY A 445 1.65 -12.62 4.84
N ILE A 446 1.94 -11.33 4.97
CA ILE A 446 3.21 -10.84 5.50
C ILE A 446 2.95 -10.09 6.80
N ALA A 447 3.48 -10.62 7.91
CA ALA A 447 3.58 -9.88 9.16
C ALA A 447 4.75 -8.91 9.05
N SER A 448 4.55 -7.64 9.41
CA SER A 448 5.64 -6.66 9.31
C SER A 448 5.48 -5.47 10.25
N ARG A 449 6.61 -4.81 10.52
CA ARG A 449 6.68 -3.57 11.29
C ARG A 449 7.82 -2.69 10.79
N LEU A 450 7.49 -1.46 10.43
CA LEU A 450 8.48 -0.39 10.33
C LEU A 450 8.87 0.11 11.72
N ALA A 451 10.16 0.35 11.89
CA ALA A 451 10.75 0.96 13.07
C ALA A 451 11.68 2.09 12.65
N TYR A 452 11.62 3.23 13.32
CA TYR A 452 12.55 4.34 13.10
C TYR A 452 13.70 4.32 14.11
N SER A 453 14.92 4.59 13.64
CA SER A 453 16.11 4.71 14.47
C SER A 453 16.65 6.13 14.42
N GLU A 454 16.62 6.85 15.55
CA GLU A 454 17.25 8.18 15.66
C GLU A 454 18.77 8.13 15.43
N LEU A 455 19.43 7.02 15.81
CA LEU A 455 20.88 6.86 15.67
C LEU A 455 21.32 6.91 14.20
N SER A 456 20.60 6.22 13.31
CA SER A 456 20.91 6.18 11.88
C SER A 456 20.13 7.21 11.06
N GLY A 457 19.03 7.73 11.60
CA GLY A 457 18.08 8.55 10.86
C GLY A 457 17.29 7.77 9.79
N LEU A 458 17.21 6.44 9.92
CA LEU A 458 16.61 5.54 8.94
C LEU A 458 15.42 4.77 9.52
N PHE A 459 14.50 4.41 8.62
CA PHE A 459 13.49 3.39 8.90
C PHE A 459 14.06 2.00 8.57
N SER A 460 13.74 1.03 9.40
CA SER A 460 14.01 -0.39 9.20
C SER A 460 12.69 -1.14 9.11
N LEU A 461 12.61 -2.13 8.22
CA LEU A 461 11.45 -3.02 8.11
C LEU A 461 11.82 -4.39 8.66
N VAL A 462 11.10 -4.83 9.69
CA VAL A 462 11.11 -6.23 10.13
C VAL A 462 9.88 -6.88 9.53
N TRP A 463 10.04 -8.06 8.92
CA TRP A 463 8.92 -8.78 8.33
C TRP A 463 9.21 -10.28 8.25
N ASP A 464 8.15 -11.07 8.21
CA ASP A 464 8.19 -12.51 7.95
C ASP A 464 6.89 -12.96 7.26
N GLU A 465 6.92 -14.12 6.62
CA GLU A 465 5.73 -14.80 6.11
C GLU A 465 4.91 -15.36 7.27
N ALA A 466 3.59 -15.17 7.21
CA ALA A 466 2.68 -15.62 8.24
C ALA A 466 1.40 -16.18 7.62
N PHE A 467 0.70 -17.02 8.37
CA PHE A 467 -0.65 -17.44 8.05
C PHE A 467 -1.49 -17.53 9.31
N THR A 468 -2.81 -17.42 9.14
CA THR A 468 -3.82 -17.53 10.23
C THR A 468 -4.17 -18.97 10.57
#